data_AF-A0A0P1FJL8-F1
#
_entry.id   AF-A0A0P1FJL8-F1
#
_cell.length_a   1.000
_cell.length_b   1.000
_cell.length_c   1.000
_cell.angle_alpha   90.00
_cell.angle_beta   90.00
_cell.angle_gamma   90.00
#
_symmetry.space_group_name_H-M   'P 1'
#
loop_
_entity.id
_entity.type
_entity.pdbx_description
1 polymer ?
#
loop_
_entity_poly.entity_id
_entity_poly.type
_entity_poly.pdbx_seq_one_letter_code
_entity_poly.pdbx_strand_id
1 'polypeptide(L)'
;MTLGKAIAALAMIGTLAGCEVAGHGTVGSDKTRDRGFDKKHLSQLKAGIWVDPNGCDHWIIDDGVEGYLSQRLDKYGKPVCSGAAPPGVATGPFKSGSTFPDVL
;
A
#
# COMPACT_ATOMS: atom_id res chain seq x y z
N MET A 1 2.55 -41.05 -20.55
CA MET A 1 1.84 -39.84 -20.03
C MET A 1 1.01 -39.26 -21.17
N THR A 2 -0.29 -39.08 -20.97
CA THR A 2 -1.18 -38.55 -22.02
C THR A 2 -1.03 -37.02 -22.12
N LEU A 3 -1.02 -36.48 -23.33
CA LEU A 3 -0.77 -35.05 -23.63
C LEU A 3 -1.66 -34.09 -22.82
N GLY A 4 -2.91 -34.48 -22.55
CA GLY A 4 -3.83 -33.69 -21.71
C GLY A 4 -3.40 -33.54 -20.25
N LYS A 5 -2.72 -34.55 -19.67
CA LYS A 5 -2.17 -34.46 -18.30
C LYS A 5 -0.99 -33.49 -18.26
N ALA A 6 -0.20 -33.41 -19.32
CA ALA A 6 0.90 -32.47 -19.42
C ALA A 6 0.42 -31.02 -19.55
N ILE A 7 -0.63 -30.77 -20.35
CA ILE A 7 -1.25 -29.43 -20.48
C ILE A 7 -1.85 -28.97 -19.15
N ALA A 8 -2.59 -29.84 -18.45
CA ALA A 8 -3.17 -29.50 -17.16
C ALA A 8 -2.08 -29.20 -16.10
N ALA A 9 -0.98 -29.96 -16.11
CA ALA A 9 0.16 -29.70 -15.23
C ALA A 9 0.85 -28.36 -15.54
N LEU A 10 1.08 -28.04 -16.82
CA LEU A 10 1.65 -26.74 -17.22
C LEU A 10 0.73 -25.58 -16.86
N ALA A 11 -0.59 -25.72 -17.03
CA ALA A 11 -1.54 -24.68 -16.67
C ALA A 11 -1.51 -24.40 -15.16
N MET A 12 -1.49 -25.44 -14.31
CA MET A 12 -1.38 -25.28 -12.86
C MET A 12 -0.05 -24.62 -12.44
N ILE A 13 1.07 -25.01 -13.04
CA ILE A 13 2.38 -24.39 -12.78
C ILE A 13 2.36 -22.91 -13.22
N GLY A 14 1.79 -22.61 -14.39
CA GLY A 14 1.64 -21.25 -14.90
C GLY A 14 0.78 -20.36 -13.99
N THR A 15 -0.30 -20.90 -13.41
CA THR A 15 -1.13 -20.16 -12.45
C THR A 15 -0.43 -19.91 -11.10
N LEU A 16 0.44 -20.83 -10.65
CA LEU A 16 1.21 -20.65 -9.41
C LEU A 16 2.37 -19.65 -9.58
N ALA A 17 3.02 -19.63 -10.75
CA ALA A 17 4.11 -18.69 -11.05
C ALA A 17 3.66 -17.22 -11.03
N GLY A 18 2.37 -16.96 -11.21
CA GLY A 18 1.79 -15.62 -11.07
C GLY A 18 1.92 -15.03 -9.66
N CYS A 19 1.96 -15.85 -8.60
CA CYS A 19 2.06 -15.35 -7.23
C CYS A 19 3.41 -14.71 -6.90
N GLU A 20 4.49 -15.09 -7.59
CA GLU A 20 5.82 -14.52 -7.37
C GLU A 20 6.07 -13.27 -8.23
N VAL A 21 5.30 -13.09 -9.32
CA VAL A 21 5.47 -12.03 -10.32
C VAL A 21 4.31 -11.02 -10.32
N ALA A 22 3.29 -11.22 -9.49
CA ALA A 22 2.23 -10.25 -9.28
C ALA A 22 2.75 -9.04 -8.47
N GLY A 23 3.21 -8.01 -9.18
CA GLY A 23 3.13 -6.62 -8.71
C GLY A 23 4.46 -5.92 -8.45
N HIS A 24 5.42 -6.57 -7.80
CA HIS A 24 6.69 -5.92 -7.47
C HIS A 24 7.87 -6.78 -7.91
N GLY A 25 8.65 -6.30 -8.90
CA GLY A 25 10.00 -6.81 -9.11
C GLY A 25 10.84 -6.71 -7.83
N THR A 26 12.07 -7.21 -7.84
CA THR A 26 12.95 -7.20 -6.65
C THR A 26 12.91 -5.84 -5.92
N VAL A 27 12.30 -5.84 -4.74
CA VAL A 27 12.13 -4.62 -3.96
C VAL A 27 13.48 -4.29 -3.31
N GLY A 28 14.22 -3.38 -3.94
CA GLY A 28 15.47 -2.87 -3.40
C GLY A 28 15.28 -2.12 -2.06
N SER A 29 16.40 -1.77 -1.44
CA SER A 29 16.43 -0.98 -0.21
C SER A 29 15.90 0.45 -0.39
N ASP A 30 15.88 0.97 -1.62
CA ASP A 30 15.30 2.27 -1.93
C ASP A 30 13.77 2.24 -1.78
N LYS A 31 13.26 2.89 -0.73
CA LYS A 31 11.85 3.08 -0.42
C LYS A 31 11.33 4.48 -0.78
N THR A 32 12.06 5.23 -1.59
CA THR A 32 11.64 6.58 -2.03
C THR A 32 10.72 6.54 -3.25
N ARG A 33 10.59 5.37 -3.88
CA ARG A 33 9.79 5.18 -5.08
C ARG A 33 8.68 4.18 -4.85
N ASP A 34 7.52 4.59 -5.30
CA ASP A 34 6.43 3.67 -5.57
C ASP A 34 6.77 2.81 -6.81
N ARG A 35 6.35 1.55 -6.77
CA ARG A 35 6.69 0.53 -7.77
C ARG A 35 5.44 -0.29 -8.04
N GLY A 36 5.16 -0.56 -9.32
CA GLY A 36 3.99 -1.36 -9.70
C GLY A 36 3.26 -0.64 -10.80
N PHE A 37 1.96 -0.45 -10.62
CA PHE A 37 1.17 0.48 -11.45
C PHE A 37 1.42 1.91 -10.97
N ASP A 38 1.30 2.90 -11.87
CA ASP A 38 1.44 4.33 -11.51
C ASP A 38 2.76 4.72 -10.81
N LYS A 39 3.90 4.19 -11.28
CA LYS A 39 5.23 4.40 -10.66
C LYS A 39 5.62 5.88 -10.57
N LYS A 40 5.78 6.39 -9.35
CA LYS A 40 6.33 7.74 -9.11
C LYS A 40 7.21 7.80 -7.86
N HIS A 41 7.77 8.98 -7.59
CA HIS A 41 8.52 9.20 -6.36
C HIS A 41 7.54 9.56 -5.23
N LEU A 42 7.72 9.01 -4.03
CA LEU A 42 6.79 9.20 -2.90
C LEU A 42 6.60 10.66 -2.50
N SER A 43 7.56 11.53 -2.82
CA SER A 43 7.42 12.98 -2.60
C SER A 43 6.29 13.64 -3.41
N GLN A 44 5.71 12.95 -4.40
CA GLN A 44 4.57 13.43 -5.16
C GLN A 44 3.23 13.12 -4.47
N LEU A 45 3.23 12.20 -3.51
CA LEU A 45 2.05 11.79 -2.76
C LEU A 45 1.81 12.73 -1.58
N LYS A 46 0.56 12.81 -1.13
CA LYS A 46 0.17 13.63 0.02
C LYS A 46 -0.39 12.74 1.12
N ALA A 47 0.19 12.85 2.31
CA ALA A 47 -0.34 12.16 3.46
C ALA A 47 -1.60 12.85 4.00
N GLY A 48 -2.56 12.03 4.43
CA GLY A 48 -3.61 12.44 5.37
C GLY A 48 -3.29 11.97 6.79
N ILE A 49 -4.31 12.02 7.65
CA ILE A 49 -4.25 11.51 9.02
C ILE A 49 -5.24 10.36 9.17
N TRP A 50 -4.75 9.21 9.61
CA TRP A 50 -5.59 8.14 10.14
C TRP A 50 -5.50 8.15 11.67
N VAL A 51 -6.65 8.01 12.33
CA VAL A 51 -6.72 7.98 13.79
C VAL A 51 -6.90 6.55 14.26
N ASP A 52 -5.97 6.04 15.05
CA ASP A 52 -6.01 4.68 15.58
C ASP A 52 -7.09 4.51 16.67
N PRO A 53 -7.37 3.28 17.14
CA PRO A 53 -8.36 3.03 18.19
C PRO A 53 -8.07 3.73 19.52
N ASN A 54 -6.82 4.14 19.78
CA ASN A 54 -6.45 4.90 20.97
C ASN A 54 -6.67 6.42 20.78
N GLY A 55 -7.12 6.84 19.60
CA GLY A 55 -7.34 8.24 19.25
C GLY A 55 -6.09 8.96 18.76
N CYS A 56 -5.02 8.24 18.41
CA CYS A 56 -3.74 8.84 18.03
C CYS A 56 -3.50 8.81 16.52
N ASP A 57 -2.83 9.84 16.04
CA ASP A 57 -2.62 10.16 14.64
C ASP A 57 -1.52 9.30 14.02
N HIS A 58 -1.77 8.85 12.80
CA HIS A 58 -0.79 8.27 11.89
C HIS A 58 -0.84 9.02 10.57
N TRP A 59 0.32 9.31 10.00
CA TRP A 59 0.40 9.68 8.60
C TRP A 59 0.01 8.47 7.76
N ILE A 60 -0.95 8.67 6.85
CA ILE A 60 -1.42 7.63 5.94
C ILE A 60 -1.39 8.15 4.51
N ILE A 61 -0.90 7.32 3.60
CA ILE A 61 -1.03 7.46 2.15
C ILE A 61 -1.63 6.16 1.64
N ASP A 62 -2.62 6.29 0.78
CA ASP A 62 -3.31 5.22 0.11
C ASP A 62 -3.18 5.48 -1.41
N ASP A 63 -2.23 4.81 -2.06
CA ASP A 63 -1.92 4.98 -3.49
C ASP A 63 -2.63 3.91 -4.35
N GLY A 64 -3.74 3.35 -3.86
CA GLY A 64 -4.47 2.26 -4.49
C GLY A 64 -4.20 0.92 -3.78
N VAL A 65 -3.47 0.02 -4.43
CA VAL A 65 -3.10 -1.27 -3.79
C VAL A 65 -1.99 -1.06 -2.75
N GLU A 66 -1.14 -0.07 -2.97
CA GLU A 66 0.01 0.26 -2.15
C GLU A 66 -0.34 1.32 -1.08
N GLY A 67 -0.07 1.00 0.20
CA GLY A 67 -0.29 1.90 1.33
C GLY A 67 0.97 2.19 2.12
N TYR A 68 1.08 3.41 2.65
CA TYR A 68 2.16 3.85 3.53
C TYR A 68 1.59 4.38 4.84
N LEU A 69 2.13 3.94 5.96
CA LEU A 69 1.68 4.32 7.29
C LEU A 69 2.87 4.58 8.21
N SER A 70 2.84 5.69 8.94
CA SER A 70 3.77 5.94 10.04
C SER A 70 3.08 6.68 11.18
N GLN A 71 3.45 6.36 12.41
CA GLN A 71 2.92 7.06 13.57
C GLN A 71 3.38 8.53 13.55
N ARG A 72 2.44 9.46 13.77
CA ARG A 72 2.78 10.87 13.88
C ARG A 72 3.27 11.14 15.30
N LEU A 73 4.53 11.53 15.41
CA LEU A 73 5.17 11.82 16.69
C LEU A 73 5.36 13.32 16.87
N ASP A 74 5.30 13.77 18.12
CA ASP A 74 5.75 15.09 18.52
C ASP A 74 7.28 15.17 18.55
N LYS A 75 7.82 16.35 18.85
CA LYS A 75 9.27 16.58 18.94
C LYS A 75 9.97 15.79 20.06
N TYR A 76 9.22 15.15 20.95
CA TYR A 76 9.73 14.31 22.04
C TYR A 76 9.52 12.81 21.78
N GLY A 77 9.03 12.45 20.60
CA GLY A 77 8.76 11.06 20.23
C GLY A 77 7.46 10.50 20.85
N LYS A 78 6.56 11.33 21.37
CA LYS A 78 5.26 10.88 21.84
C LYS A 78 4.24 10.87 20.71
N PRO A 79 3.29 9.92 20.68
CA PRO A 79 2.19 9.94 19.73
C PRO A 79 1.40 11.24 19.81
N VAL A 80 1.11 11.83 18.66
CA VAL A 80 0.18 12.95 18.56
C VAL A 80 -1.23 12.38 18.54
N CYS A 81 -2.14 12.92 19.34
CA CYS A 81 -3.56 12.49 19.36
C CYS A 81 -4.41 13.76 19.20
N SER A 82 -4.56 14.23 17.95
CA SER A 82 -5.03 15.59 17.66
C SER A 82 -6.54 15.73 17.55
N GLY A 83 -7.26 14.61 17.44
CA GLY A 83 -8.70 14.61 17.15
C GLY A 83 -9.04 15.03 15.72
N ALA A 84 -8.11 14.88 14.77
CA ALA A 84 -8.32 15.19 13.36
C ALA A 84 -9.49 14.41 12.72
N ALA A 85 -9.83 13.23 13.24
CA ALA A 85 -10.97 12.42 12.85
C ALA A 85 -11.41 11.48 14.01
N PRO A 86 -12.59 10.84 13.93
CA PRO A 86 -12.96 9.77 14.85
C PRO A 86 -12.00 8.56 14.76
N PRO A 87 -11.87 7.74 15.82
CA PRO A 87 -11.10 6.50 15.77
C PRO A 87 -11.52 5.60 14.60
N GLY A 88 -10.53 5.06 13.88
CA GLY A 88 -10.71 4.22 12.70
C GLY A 88 -10.88 4.98 11.39
N VAL A 89 -10.90 6.33 11.41
CA VAL A 89 -11.18 7.15 10.21
C VAL A 89 -9.90 7.81 9.69
N ALA A 90 -9.73 7.80 8.37
CA ALA A 90 -8.72 8.58 7.66
C ALA A 90 -9.33 9.88 7.09
N THR A 91 -8.60 10.99 7.22
CA THR A 91 -9.00 12.32 6.76
C THR A 91 -7.86 13.01 5.99
N GLY A 92 -8.21 14.02 5.18
CA GLY A 92 -7.27 14.74 4.33
C GLY A 92 -7.04 14.08 2.97
N PRO A 93 -6.00 14.49 2.23
CA PRO A 93 -5.77 14.08 0.85
C PRO A 93 -5.04 12.73 0.74
N PHE A 94 -5.33 11.76 1.61
CA PHE A 94 -4.58 10.50 1.69
C PHE A 94 -4.65 9.64 0.43
N LYS A 95 -5.70 9.79 -0.39
CA LYS A 95 -5.85 9.15 -1.71
C LYS A 95 -5.33 9.99 -2.88
N SER A 96 -4.75 11.15 -2.60
CA SER A 96 -4.28 12.05 -3.65
C SER A 96 -2.98 11.55 -4.24
N GLY A 97 -2.99 11.31 -5.54
CA GLY A 97 -1.81 10.89 -6.28
C GLY A 97 -2.05 9.67 -7.14
N SER A 98 -2.94 8.76 -6.73
CA SER A 98 -3.30 7.57 -7.51
C SER A 98 -4.48 7.82 -8.44
N THR A 99 -4.44 7.18 -9.60
CA THR A 99 -5.62 7.02 -10.47
C THR A 99 -6.24 5.63 -10.34
N PHE A 100 -5.64 4.75 -9.54
CA PHE A 100 -6.12 3.40 -9.34
C PHE A 100 -7.25 3.41 -8.30
N PRO A 101 -8.46 2.92 -8.64
CA PRO A 101 -9.58 2.94 -7.72
C PRO A 101 -9.46 1.81 -6.69
N ASP A 102 -9.86 2.10 -5.45
CA ASP A 102 -10.01 1.10 -4.39
C ASP A 102 -11.31 0.32 -4.60
N VAL A 103 -11.22 -0.70 -5.46
CA VAL A 103 -12.33 -1.60 -5.78
C VAL A 103 -12.31 -2.82 -4.87
N LEU A 104 -12.59 -2.59 -3.59
CA LEU A 104 -12.91 -3.64 -2.61
C LEU A 104 -14.17 -3.25 -1.81
#